data_AF-A0A356TEW9-F1
#
_entry.id   AF-A0A356TEW9-F1
#
_cell.length_a   1.000
_cell.length_b   1.000
_cell.length_c   1.000
_cell.angle_alpha   90.00
_cell.angle_beta   90.00
_cell.angle_gamma   90.00
#
_symmetry.space_group_name_H-M   'P 1'
#
loop_
_entity.id
_entity.type
_entity.pdbx_description
1 polymer ?
#
loop_
_entity_poly.entity_id
_entity_poly.type
_entity_poly.pdbx_seq_one_letter_code
_entity_poly.pdbx_strand_id
1 'polypeptide(L)'
;MTAGHGDASNAGFLRADSIFVSLILTDENDCSASDPDLFNPSSTRYGGTDLNLRCFAHPGALHGLSRYVSGLLALRADPRDVIFAPIVGIPVDLEGASPPAMLADARMMERTDPSNPNRLLPSCNVPGRGQAFPPRRIVRVAEEIQRAGGQIAIGSICQTSYDRAIDGIL
;
A
#
# COMPACT_ATOMS: atom_id res chain seq x y z
N MET A 1 -14.96 -12.50 -11.26
CA MET A 1 -14.21 -11.23 -11.06
C MET A 1 -15.22 -10.15 -10.73
N THR A 2 -15.05 -9.39 -9.65
CA THR A 2 -15.88 -8.20 -9.38
C THR A 2 -15.28 -6.99 -10.08
N ALA A 3 -16.07 -6.19 -10.79
CA ALA A 3 -15.61 -4.92 -11.35
C ALA A 3 -15.25 -3.92 -10.23
N GLY A 4 -14.26 -3.04 -10.48
CA GLY A 4 -13.90 -1.99 -9.55
C GLY A 4 -15.03 -0.95 -9.41
N HIS A 5 -15.26 -0.46 -8.19
CA HIS A 5 -16.32 0.52 -7.89
C HIS A 5 -15.90 1.97 -8.20
N GLY A 6 -14.97 2.17 -9.15
CA GLY A 6 -14.21 3.42 -9.31
C GLY A 6 -15.07 4.68 -9.44
N ASP A 7 -16.21 4.58 -10.12
CA ASP A 7 -17.12 5.70 -10.36
C ASP A 7 -18.56 5.42 -9.89
N ALA A 8 -18.82 4.33 -9.16
CA ALA A 8 -20.17 3.78 -8.93
C ALA A 8 -21.21 4.83 -8.44
N SER A 9 -21.17 5.19 -7.15
CA SER A 9 -22.07 6.21 -6.60
C SER A 9 -21.72 7.63 -7.04
N ASN A 10 -20.58 7.81 -7.71
CA ASN A 10 -20.06 9.08 -8.19
C ASN A 10 -20.18 9.23 -9.71
N ALA A 11 -21.08 8.46 -10.34
CA ALA A 11 -21.11 8.27 -11.79
C ALA A 11 -21.03 9.59 -12.55
N GLY A 12 -20.06 9.69 -13.46
CA GLY A 12 -19.74 10.89 -14.23
C GLY A 12 -18.68 11.80 -13.58
N PHE A 13 -18.18 11.47 -12.39
CA PHE A 13 -17.06 12.18 -11.79
C PHE A 13 -15.75 11.85 -12.51
N LEU A 14 -15.49 10.57 -12.78
CA LEU A 14 -14.33 10.15 -13.54
C LEU A 14 -14.57 10.27 -15.04
N ARG A 15 -14.09 11.36 -15.65
CA ARG A 15 -14.11 11.54 -17.11
C ARG A 15 -13.17 10.56 -17.80
N ALA A 16 -13.62 9.97 -18.90
CA ALA A 16 -12.85 8.94 -19.62
C ALA A 16 -11.51 9.45 -20.19
N ASP A 17 -11.40 10.75 -20.47
CA ASP A 17 -10.25 11.44 -21.03
C ASP A 17 -9.33 12.11 -19.99
N SER A 18 -9.53 11.81 -18.70
CA SER A 18 -8.71 12.37 -17.62
C SER A 18 -7.58 11.43 -17.21
N ILE A 19 -6.54 11.98 -16.58
CA ILE A 19 -5.58 11.17 -15.82
C ILE A 19 -6.23 10.77 -14.48
N PHE A 20 -6.13 9.50 -14.11
CA PHE A 20 -6.55 9.00 -12.82
C PHE A 20 -5.36 8.91 -11.87
N VAL A 21 -5.46 9.56 -10.72
CA VAL A 21 -4.46 9.48 -9.65
C VAL A 21 -5.09 8.81 -8.43
N SER A 22 -4.46 7.75 -7.94
CA SER A 22 -4.72 7.17 -6.62
C SER A 22 -3.57 7.52 -5.69
N LEU A 23 -3.81 8.49 -4.81
CA LEU A 23 -2.89 8.86 -3.73
C LEU A 23 -3.31 8.11 -2.46
N ILE A 24 -2.39 7.32 -1.89
CA ILE A 24 -2.59 6.65 -0.61
C ILE A 24 -1.55 7.17 0.37
N LEU A 25 -1.99 7.68 1.52
CA LEU A 25 -1.12 8.10 2.60
C LEU A 25 -1.40 7.21 3.82
N THR A 26 -0.43 6.40 4.24
CA THR A 26 -0.57 5.50 5.41
C THR A 26 0.76 5.14 6.03
N ASP A 27 0.78 4.99 7.36
CA ASP A 27 1.88 4.47 8.16
C ASP A 27 1.86 2.94 8.31
N GLU A 28 0.83 2.28 7.80
CA GLU A 28 0.60 0.84 7.88
C GLU A 28 0.74 0.13 6.53
N ASN A 29 0.77 -1.21 6.55
CA ASN A 29 0.65 -2.01 5.34
C ASN A 29 -0.83 -2.25 4.97
N ASP A 30 -1.07 -2.70 3.73
CA ASP A 30 -2.43 -3.04 3.27
C ASP A 30 -3.02 -4.23 4.04
N CYS A 31 -4.05 -3.96 4.85
CA CYS A 31 -4.89 -4.96 5.51
C CYS A 31 -6.29 -5.05 4.89
N SER A 32 -6.41 -4.94 3.57
CA SER A 32 -7.69 -5.16 2.91
C SER A 32 -8.15 -6.62 3.03
N ALA A 33 -8.85 -6.93 4.12
CA ALA A 33 -9.30 -8.26 4.47
C ALA A 33 -10.41 -8.74 3.53
N SER A 34 -10.25 -9.95 3.00
CA SER A 34 -11.30 -10.69 2.30
C SER A 34 -12.23 -11.43 3.27
N ASP A 35 -11.72 -11.76 4.47
CA ASP A 35 -12.49 -12.29 5.60
C ASP A 35 -12.59 -11.24 6.72
N PRO A 36 -13.76 -10.61 6.93
CA PRO A 36 -13.90 -9.54 7.93
C PRO A 36 -13.77 -10.05 9.38
N ASP A 37 -13.87 -11.36 9.63
CA ASP A 37 -13.65 -11.92 10.96
C ASP A 37 -12.18 -11.70 11.44
N LEU A 38 -11.28 -11.34 10.52
CA LEU A 38 -9.91 -10.90 10.85
C LEU A 38 -9.91 -9.74 11.87
N PHE A 39 -10.90 -8.84 11.79
CA PHE A 39 -11.02 -7.68 12.68
C PHE A 39 -11.85 -7.95 13.94
N ASN A 40 -12.50 -9.12 14.05
CA ASN A 40 -13.30 -9.47 15.21
C ASN A 40 -12.38 -9.87 16.39
N PRO A 41 -12.33 -9.09 17.50
CA PRO A 41 -11.46 -9.41 18.63
C PRO A 41 -11.77 -10.78 19.24
N SER A 42 -13.03 -11.21 19.17
CA SER A 42 -13.54 -12.49 19.69
C SER A 42 -13.53 -13.63 18.66
N SER A 43 -12.84 -13.46 17.51
CA SER A 43 -12.76 -14.48 16.48
C SER A 43 -12.18 -15.79 17.04
N THR A 44 -12.89 -16.90 16.84
CA THR A 44 -12.37 -18.23 17.17
C THR A 44 -11.33 -18.71 16.15
N ARG A 45 -11.28 -18.09 14.96
CA ARG A 45 -10.35 -18.40 13.88
C ARG A 45 -9.02 -17.65 14.04
N TYR A 46 -9.07 -16.38 14.39
CA TYR A 46 -7.89 -15.48 14.46
C TYR A 46 -7.52 -15.04 15.88
N GLY A 47 -8.30 -15.43 16.89
CA GLY A 47 -8.13 -15.02 18.30
C GLY A 47 -6.80 -15.40 18.94
N GLY A 48 -6.09 -16.39 18.38
CA GLY A 48 -4.74 -16.77 18.82
C GLY A 48 -3.62 -15.83 18.38
N THR A 49 -3.93 -14.79 17.59
CA THR A 49 -2.98 -13.77 17.14
C THR A 49 -3.44 -12.40 17.61
N ASP A 50 -2.48 -11.59 18.10
CA ASP A 50 -2.72 -10.18 18.44
C ASP A 50 -3.36 -9.46 17.26
N LEU A 51 -4.39 -8.64 17.54
CA LEU A 51 -5.22 -8.00 16.53
C LEU A 51 -4.39 -7.20 15.51
N ASN A 52 -3.33 -6.51 15.96
CA ASN A 52 -2.47 -5.68 15.11
C ASN A 52 -1.60 -6.51 14.16
N LEU A 53 -1.35 -7.79 14.49
CA LEU A 53 -0.49 -8.67 13.70
C LEU A 53 -1.27 -9.57 12.75
N ARG A 54 -2.60 -9.57 12.80
CA ARG A 54 -3.41 -10.54 12.05
C ARG A 54 -3.24 -10.44 10.54
N CYS A 55 -3.12 -9.23 9.99
CA CYS A 55 -2.93 -9.02 8.56
C CYS A 55 -1.60 -9.62 8.07
N PHE A 56 -0.56 -9.47 8.89
CA PHE A 56 0.76 -10.07 8.64
C PHE A 56 0.75 -11.59 8.81
N ALA A 57 0.13 -12.09 9.89
CA ALA A 57 0.14 -13.51 10.23
C ALA A 57 -0.80 -14.36 9.36
N HIS A 58 -1.87 -13.77 8.82
CA HIS A 58 -2.91 -14.47 8.07
C HIS A 58 -3.08 -13.89 6.66
N PRO A 59 -2.05 -13.96 5.79
CA PRO A 59 -2.12 -13.37 4.45
C PRO A 59 -3.22 -13.98 3.56
N GLY A 60 -3.66 -15.20 3.87
CA GLY A 60 -4.80 -15.86 3.19
C GLY A 60 -6.16 -15.23 3.49
N ALA A 61 -6.28 -14.43 4.55
CA ALA A 61 -7.48 -13.67 4.89
C ALA A 61 -7.54 -12.30 4.21
N LEU A 62 -6.54 -11.94 3.39
CA LEU A 62 -6.49 -10.69 2.64
C LEU A 62 -6.95 -10.90 1.19
N HIS A 63 -7.39 -9.83 0.54
CA HIS A 63 -7.58 -9.86 -0.91
C HIS A 63 -6.24 -10.04 -1.65
N GLY A 64 -6.27 -10.75 -2.78
CA GLY A 64 -5.11 -10.87 -3.66
C GLY A 64 -4.73 -9.54 -4.31
N LEU A 65 -3.42 -9.31 -4.51
CA LEU A 65 -2.91 -8.04 -5.06
C LEU A 65 -3.48 -7.72 -6.45
N SER A 66 -3.73 -8.76 -7.27
CA SER A 66 -4.28 -8.61 -8.62
C SER A 66 -5.60 -7.85 -8.64
N ARG A 67 -6.40 -7.93 -7.56
CA ARG A 67 -7.65 -7.15 -7.41
C ARG A 67 -7.40 -5.65 -7.57
N TYR A 68 -6.35 -5.14 -6.93
CA TYR A 68 -6.00 -3.71 -6.93
C TYR A 68 -5.36 -3.31 -8.25
N VAL A 69 -4.44 -4.13 -8.74
CA VAL A 69 -3.74 -3.87 -10.01
C VAL A 69 -4.74 -3.81 -11.16
N SER A 70 -5.57 -4.85 -11.34
CA SER A 70 -6.57 -4.86 -12.41
C SER A 70 -7.66 -3.81 -12.19
N GLY A 71 -8.05 -3.57 -10.93
CA GLY A 71 -9.10 -2.61 -10.59
C GLY A 71 -8.71 -1.17 -10.90
N LEU A 72 -7.48 -0.78 -10.57
CA LEU A 72 -6.95 0.57 -10.84
C LEU A 72 -6.68 0.76 -12.34
N LEU A 73 -6.04 -0.21 -13.00
CA LEU A 73 -5.76 -0.13 -14.43
C LEU A 73 -7.04 -0.08 -15.28
N ALA A 74 -8.11 -0.76 -14.87
CA ALA A 74 -9.38 -0.75 -15.59
C ALA A 74 -10.13 0.60 -15.53
N LEU A 75 -9.64 1.58 -14.76
CA LEU A 75 -10.27 2.91 -14.69
C LEU A 75 -9.98 3.75 -15.94
N ARG A 76 -8.94 3.41 -16.72
CA ARG A 76 -8.60 4.09 -17.96
C ARG A 76 -8.35 3.09 -19.09
N ALA A 77 -8.57 3.55 -20.32
CA ALA A 77 -8.32 2.73 -21.51
C ALA A 77 -6.82 2.56 -21.76
N ASP A 78 -6.05 3.63 -21.58
CA ASP A 78 -4.60 3.61 -21.61
C ASP A 78 -4.05 3.46 -20.18
N PRO A 79 -3.27 2.42 -19.86
CA PRO A 79 -2.69 2.26 -18.53
C PRO A 79 -1.78 3.44 -18.16
N ARG A 80 -1.22 4.17 -19.13
CA ARG A 80 -0.38 5.35 -18.87
C ARG A 80 -1.17 6.51 -18.24
N ASP A 81 -2.50 6.52 -18.37
CA ASP A 81 -3.36 7.52 -17.73
C ASP A 81 -3.67 7.15 -16.26
N VAL A 82 -3.07 6.10 -15.70
CA VAL A 82 -3.22 5.68 -14.31
C VAL A 82 -1.92 5.94 -13.55
N ILE A 83 -2.00 6.78 -12.51
CA ILE A 83 -0.91 7.06 -11.58
C ILE A 83 -1.26 6.46 -10.21
N PHE A 84 -0.43 5.55 -9.71
CA PHE A 84 -0.51 5.04 -8.35
C PHE A 84 0.59 5.66 -7.49
N ALA A 85 0.20 6.50 -6.54
CA ALA A 85 1.11 7.34 -5.77
C ALA A 85 1.01 7.07 -4.25
N PRO A 86 1.61 5.97 -3.75
CA PRO A 86 1.62 5.70 -2.32
C PRO A 86 2.71 6.52 -1.59
N ILE A 87 2.31 7.25 -0.55
CA ILE A 87 3.19 7.83 0.47
C ILE A 87 3.09 6.95 1.70
N VAL A 88 4.11 6.12 1.91
CA VAL A 88 4.04 4.98 2.84
C VAL A 88 5.32 4.78 3.63
N GLY A 89 5.35 3.79 4.53
CA GLY A 89 6.48 3.50 5.42
C GLY A 89 7.79 3.02 4.79
N ILE A 90 8.14 3.36 3.54
CA ILE A 90 9.49 3.04 3.03
C ILE A 90 10.58 3.83 3.80
N PRO A 91 11.80 3.28 3.98
CA PRO A 91 12.92 4.06 4.48
C PRO A 91 13.17 5.31 3.63
N VAL A 92 13.48 6.43 4.28
CA VAL A 92 13.61 7.76 3.64
C VAL A 92 14.67 7.80 2.53
N ASP A 93 15.72 6.98 2.66
CA ASP A 93 16.82 6.84 1.70
C ASP A 93 16.49 5.93 0.50
N LEU A 94 15.35 5.22 0.54
CA LEU A 94 14.87 4.43 -0.59
C LEU A 94 13.90 5.20 -1.49
N GLU A 95 13.53 6.43 -1.15
CA GLU A 95 12.69 7.24 -2.02
C GLU A 95 13.38 7.53 -3.36
N GLY A 96 12.69 7.22 -4.46
CA GLY A 96 13.25 7.25 -5.82
C GLY A 96 13.96 5.95 -6.25
N ALA A 97 14.10 4.95 -5.38
CA ALA A 97 14.53 3.62 -5.78
C ALA A 97 13.42 2.89 -6.56
N SER A 98 13.78 1.82 -7.27
CA SER A 98 12.79 0.97 -7.93
C SER A 98 12.02 0.11 -6.92
N PRO A 99 10.76 -0.29 -7.18
CA PRO A 99 10.01 -1.17 -6.30
C PRO A 99 10.74 -2.49 -5.96
N PRO A 100 11.44 -3.17 -6.89
CA PRO A 100 12.24 -4.35 -6.56
C PRO A 100 13.36 -4.06 -5.55
N ALA A 101 14.04 -2.91 -5.68
CA ALA A 101 15.09 -2.52 -4.75
C ALA A 101 14.50 -2.22 -3.35
N MET A 102 13.35 -1.54 -3.28
CA MET A 102 12.63 -1.32 -2.03
C MET A 102 12.24 -2.65 -1.37
N LEU A 103 11.66 -3.58 -2.12
CA LEU A 103 11.19 -4.86 -1.58
C LEU A 103 12.32 -5.79 -1.11
N ALA A 104 13.53 -5.61 -1.64
CA ALA A 104 14.73 -6.34 -1.27
C ALA A 104 15.47 -5.77 -0.05
N ASP A 105 15.18 -4.53 0.38
CA ASP A 105 15.80 -3.93 1.56
C ASP A 105 15.41 -4.69 2.84
N ALA A 106 16.38 -4.95 3.71
CA ALA A 106 16.17 -5.71 4.95
C ALA A 106 15.19 -5.01 5.92
N ARG A 107 15.16 -3.67 5.92
CA ARG A 107 14.22 -2.87 6.75
C ARG A 107 12.79 -3.04 6.27
N MET A 108 12.60 -3.37 4.99
CA MET A 108 11.30 -3.63 4.39
C MET A 108 10.80 -5.05 4.63
N MET A 109 11.50 -5.90 5.40
CA MET A 109 11.03 -7.24 5.77
C MET A 109 10.14 -7.17 7.03
N GLU A 110 8.90 -7.63 6.92
CA GLU A 110 7.97 -7.69 8.05
C GLU A 110 8.46 -8.70 9.09
N ARG A 111 8.70 -8.21 10.30
CA ARG A 111 9.18 -8.99 11.45
C ARG A 111 8.54 -8.46 12.70
N THR A 112 8.08 -9.32 13.59
CA THR A 112 7.59 -8.90 14.91
C THR A 112 8.71 -8.23 15.72
N ASP A 113 8.38 -7.16 16.42
CA ASP A 113 9.32 -6.45 17.29
C ASP A 113 9.57 -7.28 18.57
N PRO A 114 10.81 -7.75 18.84
CA PRO A 114 11.09 -8.55 20.04
C PRO A 114 10.87 -7.79 21.35
N SER A 115 10.93 -6.46 21.32
CA SER A 115 10.70 -5.60 22.49
C SER A 115 9.22 -5.26 22.71
N ASN A 116 8.40 -5.44 21.67
CA ASN A 116 6.96 -5.27 21.73
C ASN A 116 6.30 -6.26 20.75
N PRO A 117 5.97 -7.48 21.21
CA PRO A 117 5.53 -8.57 20.34
C PRO A 117 4.13 -8.35 19.74
N ASN A 118 3.46 -7.23 20.01
CA ASN A 118 2.16 -6.88 19.45
C ASN A 118 2.26 -5.97 18.22
N ARG A 119 3.48 -5.73 17.70
CA ARG A 119 3.69 -4.93 16.49
C ARG A 119 4.86 -5.46 15.66
N LEU A 120 4.98 -4.94 14.44
CA LEU A 120 6.13 -5.17 13.59
C LEU A 120 7.28 -4.22 13.94
N LEU A 121 8.49 -4.57 13.53
CA LEU A 121 9.60 -3.63 13.44
C LEU A 121 9.27 -2.59 12.36
N PRO A 122 9.43 -1.28 12.65
CA PRO A 122 9.20 -0.25 11.65
C PRO A 122 10.28 -0.31 10.56
N SER A 123 9.88 -0.19 9.30
CA SER A 123 10.79 0.04 8.17
C SER A 123 11.28 1.48 8.14
N CYS A 124 10.49 2.40 8.68
CA CYS A 124 10.89 3.77 8.91
C CYS A 124 10.55 4.23 10.33
N ASN A 125 11.54 4.78 11.02
CA ASN A 125 11.36 5.40 12.32
C ASN A 125 12.32 6.58 12.44
N VAL A 126 11.81 7.79 12.31
CA VAL A 126 12.60 9.00 12.49
C VAL A 126 12.02 9.86 13.62
N PRO A 127 12.80 10.09 14.69
CA PRO A 127 12.38 10.95 15.79
C PRO A 127 11.87 12.31 15.32
N GLY A 128 10.68 12.69 15.78
CA GLY A 128 10.04 13.96 15.44
C GLY A 128 9.45 14.06 14.02
N ARG A 129 9.57 13.02 13.19
CA ARG A 129 8.96 12.99 11.84
C ARG A 129 7.88 11.93 11.70
N GLY A 130 8.15 10.70 12.14
CA GLY A 130 7.17 9.62 12.02
C GLY A 130 7.76 8.24 12.25
N GLN A 131 6.87 7.31 12.53
CA GLN A 131 7.15 5.88 12.62
C GLN A 131 6.11 5.17 11.73
N ALA A 132 6.57 4.28 10.86
CA ALA A 132 5.72 3.54 9.93
C ALA A 132 6.27 2.13 9.69
N PHE A 133 5.37 1.22 9.33
CA PHE A 133 5.64 -0.21 9.17
C PHE A 133 5.82 -0.61 7.71
N PRO A 134 6.48 -1.76 7.42
CA PRO A 134 6.84 -2.14 6.05
C PRO A 134 5.63 -2.25 5.10
N PRO A 135 5.45 -1.35 4.11
CA PRO A 135 4.27 -1.34 3.24
C PRO A 135 4.41 -2.32 2.06
N ARG A 136 4.88 -3.55 2.31
CA ARG A 136 5.32 -4.50 1.27
C ARG A 136 4.24 -4.79 0.24
N ARG A 137 2.97 -4.90 0.66
CA ARG A 137 1.86 -5.22 -0.25
C ARG A 137 1.56 -4.03 -1.17
N ILE A 138 1.61 -2.81 -0.63
CA ILE A 138 1.41 -1.57 -1.39
C ILE A 138 2.52 -1.39 -2.43
N VAL A 139 3.79 -1.59 -2.04
CA VAL A 139 4.92 -1.49 -2.99
C VAL A 139 4.85 -2.56 -4.07
N ARG A 140 4.37 -3.77 -3.78
CA ARG A 140 4.10 -4.80 -4.80
C ARG A 140 2.98 -4.40 -5.76
N VAL A 141 1.92 -3.75 -5.29
CA VAL A 141 0.88 -3.21 -6.19
C VAL A 141 1.48 -2.16 -7.13
N ALA A 142 2.33 -1.26 -6.61
CA ALA A 142 3.04 -0.29 -7.44
C ALA A 142 3.95 -0.97 -8.48
N GLU A 143 4.70 -2.00 -8.09
CA GLU A 143 5.53 -2.79 -9.02
C GLU A 143 4.70 -3.38 -10.17
N GLU A 144 3.59 -4.03 -9.86
CA GLU A 144 2.73 -4.68 -10.86
C GLU A 144 2.01 -3.67 -11.77
N ILE A 145 1.60 -2.51 -11.24
CA ILE A 145 1.04 -1.41 -12.04
C ILE A 145 2.10 -0.88 -13.01
N GLN A 146 3.32 -0.64 -12.54
CA GLN A 146 4.42 -0.17 -13.38
C GLN A 146 4.75 -1.20 -14.48
N ARG A 147 4.80 -2.49 -14.14
CA ARG A 147 5.00 -3.58 -15.13
C ARG A 147 3.92 -3.64 -16.19
N ALA A 148 2.68 -3.28 -15.84
CA ALA A 148 1.55 -3.24 -16.76
C ALA A 148 1.44 -1.92 -17.57
N GLY A 149 2.40 -1.01 -17.45
CA GLY A 149 2.45 0.25 -18.19
C GLY A 149 1.81 1.45 -17.50
N GLY A 150 1.34 1.28 -16.25
CA GLY A 150 0.90 2.38 -15.40
C GLY A 150 2.06 3.19 -14.83
N GLN A 151 1.75 4.38 -14.33
CA GLN A 151 2.72 5.28 -13.71
C GLN A 151 2.71 5.12 -12.18
N ILE A 152 3.86 5.35 -11.54
CA ILE A 152 3.99 5.26 -10.08
C ILE A 152 4.79 6.44 -9.52
N ALA A 153 4.41 6.87 -8.31
CA ALA A 153 5.15 7.84 -7.51
C ALA A 153 5.17 7.40 -6.04
N ILE A 154 6.21 6.66 -5.63
CA ILE A 154 6.32 6.13 -4.27
C ILE A 154 7.11 7.10 -3.40
N GLY A 155 6.49 7.60 -2.32
CA GLY A 155 7.11 8.49 -1.33
C GLY A 155 7.23 7.84 0.05
N SER A 156 8.15 8.35 0.88
CA SER A 156 8.23 7.99 2.30
C SER A 156 7.38 8.92 3.16
N ILE A 157 6.50 8.36 3.99
CA ILE A 157 5.72 9.13 4.97
C ILE A 157 6.58 9.78 6.07
N CYS A 158 7.82 9.32 6.23
CA CYS A 158 8.75 9.88 7.21
C CYS A 158 9.63 11.01 6.67
N GLN A 159 9.41 11.48 5.44
CA GLN A 159 10.15 12.63 4.94
C GLN A 159 9.84 13.89 5.76
N THR A 160 10.71 14.89 5.65
CA THR A 160 10.45 16.24 6.19
C THR A 160 9.38 16.99 5.40
N SER A 161 9.16 16.61 4.14
CA SER A 161 8.14 17.15 3.26
C SER A 161 7.70 16.08 2.26
N TYR A 162 6.46 16.19 1.77
CA TYR A 162 5.92 15.33 0.73
C TYR A 162 6.06 15.92 -0.68
N ASP A 163 6.67 17.10 -0.82
CA ASP A 163 6.80 17.81 -2.11
C ASP A 163 7.37 16.88 -3.19
N ARG A 164 8.41 16.12 -2.89
CA ARG A 164 9.01 15.18 -3.85
C ARG A 164 8.02 14.11 -4.35
N ALA A 165 7.17 13.60 -3.47
CA ALA A 165 6.17 12.61 -3.83
C ALA A 165 5.03 13.23 -4.64
N ILE A 166 4.64 14.47 -4.32
CA ILE A 166 3.60 15.22 -5.03
C ILE A 166 4.09 15.70 -6.41
N ASP A 167 5.32 16.21 -6.50
CA ASP A 167 5.96 16.63 -7.75
C ASP A 167 6.14 15.44 -8.71
N GLY A 168 6.26 14.21 -8.19
CA GLY A 168 6.32 13.00 -9.01
C GLY A 168 4.99 12.61 -9.67
N ILE A 169 3.87 13.25 -9.31
CA ILE A 169 2.53 13.00 -9.87
C ILE A 169 2.21 13.94 -11.02
N LEU A 170 2.73 15.18 -10.98
CA LEU A 170 2.32 16.31 -11.83
C LEU A 170 3.25 16.59 -13.01
#